data_AF-A0A9X4KV84-F1
#
_entry.id   AF-A0A9X4KV84-F1
#
_cell.length_a   1.000
_cell.length_b   1.000
_cell.length_c   1.000
_cell.angle_alpha   90.00
_cell.angle_beta   90.00
_cell.angle_gamma   90.00
#
_symmetry.space_group_name_H-M   'P 1'
#
loop_
_entity.id
_entity.type
_entity.pdbx_description
1 polymer ?
#
loop_
_entity_poly.entity_id
_entity_poly.type
_entity_poly.pdbx_seq_one_letter_code
_entity_poly.pdbx_strand_id
1 'polypeptide(L)'
;MGISKSKHAYARLIQVLICCSLLIAYAAVAPKPAAAAGERESASLNGIWDFYPNGGTTRYDIVVPSYWDEAENFGYPSSWATLNYGVYKRNFTIPATMSGKEIFLDFDQIAPLAKVFVNGTQIATDTNGYLMTRLPYKLDITSAANAGASNTLEVRVWGLQSFPFRRDRIRHRQADVPHRTG
;
A
#
# COMPACT_ATOMS: atom_id res chain seq x y z
N MET A 1 -81.38 15.98 4.07
CA MET A 1 -80.87 14.82 3.32
C MET A 1 -79.43 15.12 2.92
N GLY A 2 -78.43 14.58 3.61
CA GLY A 2 -77.02 14.94 3.41
C GLY A 2 -76.16 13.71 3.10
N ILE A 3 -75.42 13.76 1.99
CA ILE A 3 -74.50 12.71 1.56
C ILE A 3 -73.14 13.00 2.19
N SER A 4 -72.69 12.12 3.10
CA SER A 4 -71.31 12.09 3.58
C SER A 4 -70.75 10.70 3.34
N LYS A 5 -69.90 10.57 2.33
CA LYS A 5 -68.99 9.43 2.14
C LYS A 5 -67.61 9.96 1.81
N SER A 6 -66.59 9.31 2.36
CA SER A 6 -65.18 9.45 1.99
C SER A 6 -64.35 10.52 2.70
N LYS A 7 -64.16 10.39 4.02
CA LYS A 7 -62.92 10.84 4.68
C LYS A 7 -62.01 9.68 5.10
N HIS A 8 -62.62 8.55 5.45
CA HIS A 8 -61.91 7.35 5.93
C HIS A 8 -61.21 6.53 4.83
N ALA A 9 -61.71 6.57 3.58
CA ALA A 9 -61.10 5.84 2.47
C ALA A 9 -59.78 6.51 1.99
N TYR A 10 -59.76 7.84 1.91
CA TYR A 10 -58.57 8.60 1.56
C TYR A 10 -57.46 8.47 2.61
N ALA A 11 -57.80 8.46 3.90
CA ALA A 11 -56.83 8.27 4.97
C ALA A 11 -56.13 6.90 4.87
N ARG A 12 -56.87 5.83 4.58
CA ARG A 12 -56.29 4.48 4.41
C ARG A 12 -55.42 4.37 3.15
N LEU A 13 -55.82 5.00 2.05
CA LEU A 13 -55.04 5.00 0.80
C LEU A 13 -53.73 5.80 0.94
N ILE A 14 -53.78 6.98 1.58
CA ILE A 14 -52.60 7.81 1.85
C ILE A 14 -51.63 7.07 2.77
N GLN A 15 -52.14 6.38 3.78
CA GLN A 15 -51.30 5.62 4.72
C GLN A 15 -50.63 4.42 4.06
N VAL A 16 -51.31 3.73 3.14
CA VAL A 16 -50.69 2.66 2.32
C VAL A 16 -49.60 3.22 1.40
N LEU A 17 -49.83 4.37 0.74
CA LEU A 17 -48.85 4.99 -0.14
C LEU A 17 -47.60 5.49 0.62
N ILE A 18 -47.77 6.04 1.83
CA ILE A 18 -46.64 6.43 2.70
C ILE A 18 -45.87 5.18 3.17
N CYS A 19 -46.55 4.09 3.51
CA CYS A 19 -45.87 2.84 3.85
C CYS A 19 -45.10 2.26 2.65
N CYS A 20 -45.65 2.31 1.44
CA CYS A 20 -44.98 1.86 0.22
C CYS A 20 -43.77 2.72 -0.14
N SER A 21 -43.85 4.05 0.00
CA SER A 21 -42.72 4.94 -0.28
C SER A 21 -41.60 4.79 0.77
N LEU A 22 -41.95 4.59 2.05
CA LEU A 22 -40.98 4.29 3.10
C LEU A 22 -40.32 2.91 2.91
N LEU A 23 -41.07 1.91 2.44
CA LEU A 23 -40.52 0.58 2.11
C LEU A 23 -39.54 0.64 0.92
N ILE A 24 -39.84 1.43 -0.11
CA ILE A 24 -38.96 1.61 -1.28
C ILE A 24 -37.69 2.38 -0.88
N ALA A 25 -37.83 3.42 -0.04
CA ALA A 25 -36.68 4.19 0.44
C ALA A 25 -35.76 3.35 1.35
N TYR A 26 -36.32 2.44 2.16
CA TYR A 26 -35.52 1.53 3.00
C TYR A 26 -34.70 0.53 2.18
N ALA A 27 -35.24 0.03 1.06
CA ALA A 27 -34.53 -0.91 0.19
C ALA A 27 -33.31 -0.28 -0.53
N ALA A 28 -33.31 1.03 -0.78
CA ALA A 28 -32.19 1.73 -1.40
C ALA A 28 -31.01 2.03 -0.45
N VAL A 29 -31.23 1.92 0.87
CA VAL A 29 -30.22 2.16 1.93
C VAL A 29 -29.70 0.84 2.52
N ALA A 30 -30.17 -0.31 2.03
CA ALA A 30 -29.65 -1.60 2.46
C ALA A 30 -28.14 -1.68 2.15
N PRO A 31 -27.28 -1.98 3.14
CA PRO A 31 -25.88 -2.24 2.87
C PRO A 31 -25.80 -3.42 1.89
N LYS A 32 -25.09 -3.20 0.77
CA LYS A 32 -24.80 -4.24 -0.22
C LYS A 32 -24.33 -5.48 0.54
N PRO A 33 -24.96 -6.66 0.37
CA PRO A 33 -24.56 -7.85 1.12
C PRO A 33 -23.07 -8.04 0.91
N ALA A 34 -22.32 -8.09 2.01
CA ALA A 34 -20.91 -8.42 1.97
C ALA A 34 -20.82 -9.75 1.22
N ALA A 35 -20.27 -9.70 0.00
CA ALA A 35 -20.12 -10.88 -0.82
C ALA A 35 -19.43 -11.94 0.05
N ALA A 36 -20.05 -13.12 0.15
CA ALA A 36 -19.47 -14.27 0.83
C ALA A 36 -18.01 -14.36 0.37
N ALA A 37 -17.08 -14.39 1.33
CA ALA A 37 -15.65 -14.34 1.06
C ALA A 37 -15.25 -15.59 0.25
N GLY A 38 -15.33 -15.46 -1.07
CA GLY A 38 -14.70 -16.39 -1.99
C GLY A 38 -13.20 -16.43 -1.67
N GLU A 39 -12.60 -17.60 -1.87
CA GLU A 39 -11.17 -17.80 -1.68
C GLU A 39 -10.39 -16.70 -2.40
N ARG A 40 -9.61 -15.92 -1.65
CA ARG A 40 -8.78 -14.84 -2.20
C ARG A 40 -7.60 -15.48 -2.93
N GLU A 41 -7.58 -15.34 -4.24
CA GLU A 41 -6.41 -15.70 -5.04
C GLU A 41 -5.25 -14.78 -4.68
N SER A 42 -4.11 -15.33 -4.25
CA SER A 42 -2.95 -14.57 -3.77
C SER A 42 -1.64 -15.24 -4.17
N ALA A 43 -0.58 -14.44 -4.33
CA ALA A 43 0.76 -14.90 -4.64
C ALA A 43 1.79 -14.04 -3.92
N SER A 44 2.86 -14.67 -3.43
CA SER A 44 3.95 -13.95 -2.75
C SER A 44 4.85 -13.24 -3.75
N LEU A 45 5.24 -12.00 -3.44
CA LEU A 45 6.27 -11.25 -4.16
C LEU A 45 7.65 -11.32 -3.48
N ASN A 46 7.82 -12.17 -2.46
CA ASN A 46 9.11 -12.38 -1.80
C ASN A 46 10.13 -13.05 -2.74
N GLY A 47 11.39 -13.04 -2.33
CA GLY A 47 12.53 -13.57 -3.08
C GLY A 47 13.43 -12.44 -3.60
N ILE A 48 14.10 -12.68 -4.73
CA ILE A 48 15.10 -11.75 -5.26
C ILE A 48 14.44 -10.60 -6.02
N TRP A 49 14.87 -9.38 -5.74
CA TRP A 49 14.46 -8.13 -6.39
C TRP A 49 15.68 -7.41 -6.96
N ASP A 50 15.45 -6.59 -7.99
CA ASP A 50 16.46 -5.65 -8.45
C ASP A 50 16.58 -4.51 -7.43
N PHE A 51 17.81 -4.16 -7.07
CA PHE A 51 18.10 -3.09 -6.12
C PHE A 51 19.07 -2.07 -6.72
N TYR A 52 18.75 -0.79 -6.52
CA TYR A 52 19.54 0.34 -6.99
C TYR A 52 19.87 1.26 -5.80
N PRO A 53 21.09 1.20 -5.27
CA PRO A 53 21.50 1.99 -4.12
C PRO A 53 21.58 3.48 -4.47
N ASN A 54 21.07 4.33 -3.56
CA ASN A 54 20.99 5.79 -3.71
C ASN A 54 20.39 6.28 -5.05
N GLY A 55 19.51 5.48 -5.67
CA GLY A 55 18.90 5.83 -6.96
C GLY A 55 19.87 5.83 -8.14
N GLY A 56 21.01 5.15 -8.00
CA GLY A 56 21.96 4.95 -9.10
C GLY A 56 21.42 4.03 -10.21
N THR A 57 22.24 3.81 -11.23
CA THR A 57 21.88 2.99 -12.40
C THR A 57 22.42 1.55 -12.34
N THR A 58 23.40 1.29 -11.48
CA THR A 58 23.94 -0.06 -11.27
C THR A 58 22.94 -0.92 -10.51
N ARG A 59 22.57 -2.04 -11.12
CA ARG A 59 21.65 -3.02 -10.57
C ARG A 59 22.38 -4.03 -9.68
N TYR A 60 21.78 -4.36 -8.55
CA TYR A 60 22.19 -5.41 -7.62
C TYR A 60 21.01 -6.34 -7.30
N ASP A 61 21.30 -7.48 -6.68
CA ASP A 61 20.28 -8.34 -6.07
C ASP A 61 20.04 -7.93 -4.63
N ILE A 62 18.78 -7.95 -4.22
CA ILE A 62 18.38 -7.91 -2.80
C ILE A 62 17.28 -8.95 -2.57
N VAL A 63 17.37 -9.68 -1.46
CA VAL A 63 16.34 -10.65 -1.07
C VAL A 63 15.27 -9.92 -0.26
N VAL A 64 13.99 -10.18 -0.54
CA VAL A 64 12.87 -9.69 0.26
C VAL A 64 12.23 -10.89 0.96
N PRO A 65 12.11 -10.88 2.30
CA PRO A 65 12.50 -9.81 3.23
C PRO A 65 14.02 -9.79 3.55
N SER A 66 14.60 -8.60 3.63
CA SER A 66 15.92 -8.34 4.23
C SER A 66 16.09 -6.85 4.51
N TYR A 67 17.22 -6.47 5.12
CA TYR A 67 17.57 -5.09 5.44
C TYR A 67 18.92 -4.75 4.79
N TRP A 68 18.95 -3.77 3.88
CA TRP A 68 20.22 -3.37 3.23
C TRP A 68 21.23 -2.80 4.23
N ASP A 69 20.74 -2.23 5.34
CA ASP A 69 21.56 -1.57 6.36
C ASP A 69 22.11 -2.56 7.41
N GLU A 70 21.68 -3.81 7.36
CA GLU A 70 22.30 -4.96 8.04
C GLU A 70 23.14 -5.77 7.05
N ALA A 71 23.92 -5.08 6.21
CA ALA A 71 24.59 -5.66 5.05
C ALA A 71 25.34 -6.97 5.33
N GLU A 72 26.09 -7.05 6.43
CA GLU A 72 26.85 -8.25 6.81
C GLU A 72 25.94 -9.47 7.10
N ASN A 73 24.79 -9.26 7.75
CA ASN A 73 23.83 -10.32 8.09
C ASN A 73 23.21 -10.96 6.83
N PHE A 74 23.17 -10.22 5.73
CA PHE A 74 22.54 -10.63 4.47
C PHE A 74 23.53 -10.79 3.30
N GLY A 75 24.83 -10.66 3.54
CA GLY A 75 25.88 -10.81 2.51
C GLY A 75 25.92 -9.68 1.47
N TYR A 76 25.44 -8.49 1.81
CA TYR A 76 25.48 -7.31 0.95
C TYR A 76 26.79 -6.53 1.12
N PRO A 77 27.17 -5.65 0.16
CA PRO A 77 28.31 -4.77 0.32
C PRO A 77 28.21 -3.93 1.60
N SER A 78 29.27 -3.90 2.41
CA SER A 78 29.30 -3.13 3.67
C SER A 78 29.02 -1.63 3.48
N SER A 79 29.29 -1.09 2.29
CA SER A 79 28.94 0.28 1.91
C SER A 79 27.44 0.56 1.98
N TRP A 80 26.59 -0.47 1.89
CA TRP A 80 25.13 -0.32 1.93
C TRP A 80 24.61 0.15 3.30
N ALA A 81 25.35 -0.09 4.38
CA ALA A 81 25.00 0.35 5.74
C ALA A 81 24.85 1.88 5.89
N THR A 82 25.38 2.64 4.92
CA THR A 82 25.34 4.11 4.91
C THR A 82 24.45 4.71 3.83
N LEU A 83 23.67 3.88 3.11
CA LEU A 83 22.74 4.38 2.09
C LEU A 83 21.65 5.25 2.71
N ASN A 84 21.35 6.35 2.02
CA ASN A 84 20.23 7.22 2.34
C ASN A 84 18.94 6.74 1.67
N TYR A 85 19.08 5.98 0.58
CA TYR A 85 17.97 5.66 -0.29
C TYR A 85 18.23 4.36 -1.06
N GLY A 86 17.16 3.62 -1.34
CA GLY A 86 17.20 2.40 -2.13
C GLY A 86 15.95 2.30 -3.01
N VAL A 87 16.15 1.92 -4.28
CA VAL A 87 15.05 1.62 -5.20
C VAL A 87 15.02 0.12 -5.43
N TYR A 88 13.88 -0.49 -5.13
CA TYR A 88 13.59 -1.89 -5.37
C TYR A 88 12.71 -2.00 -6.60
N LYS A 89 12.99 -2.95 -7.48
CA LYS A 89 12.12 -3.25 -8.62
C LYS A 89 11.87 -4.74 -8.73
N ARG A 90 10.63 -5.10 -9.06
CA ARG A 90 10.23 -6.47 -9.36
C ARG A 90 9.15 -6.51 -10.42
N ASN A 91 9.31 -7.41 -11.37
CA ASN A 91 8.24 -7.77 -12.29
C ASN A 91 7.38 -8.89 -11.70
N PHE A 92 6.09 -8.83 -11.94
CA PHE A 92 5.13 -9.83 -11.50
C PHE A 92 3.99 -9.95 -12.51
N THR A 93 3.36 -11.12 -12.56
CA THR A 93 2.24 -11.38 -13.46
C THR A 93 0.96 -11.48 -12.66
N ILE A 94 -0.07 -10.79 -13.13
CA ILE A 94 -1.42 -10.90 -12.59
C ILE A 94 -2.20 -11.84 -13.50
N PRO A 95 -2.75 -12.96 -13.00
CA PRO A 95 -3.54 -13.87 -13.81
C PRO A 95 -4.75 -13.19 -14.47
N ALA A 96 -5.11 -13.62 -15.68
CA ALA A 96 -6.27 -13.07 -16.39
C ALA A 96 -7.59 -13.32 -15.64
N THR A 97 -7.63 -14.34 -14.77
CA THR A 97 -8.74 -14.66 -13.85
C THR A 97 -9.05 -13.56 -12.85
N MET A 98 -8.14 -12.59 -12.67
CA MET A 98 -8.33 -11.42 -11.79
C MET A 98 -8.87 -10.19 -12.53
N SER A 99 -9.15 -10.27 -13.83
CA SER A 99 -9.73 -9.16 -14.58
C SER A 99 -11.07 -8.71 -13.98
N GLY A 100 -11.25 -7.41 -13.79
CA GLY A 100 -12.43 -6.81 -13.15
C GLY A 100 -12.55 -7.01 -11.64
N LYS A 101 -11.54 -7.61 -10.98
CA LYS A 101 -11.47 -7.72 -9.52
C LYS A 101 -10.63 -6.59 -8.92
N GLU A 102 -10.81 -6.34 -7.63
CA GLU A 102 -9.91 -5.49 -6.86
C GLU A 102 -8.57 -6.21 -6.64
N ILE A 103 -7.48 -5.47 -6.84
CA ILE A 103 -6.11 -5.98 -6.74
C ILE A 103 -5.38 -5.19 -5.68
N PHE A 104 -4.84 -5.88 -4.69
CA PHE A 104 -4.14 -5.26 -3.57
C PHE A 104 -2.69 -5.75 -3.48
N LEU A 105 -1.79 -4.85 -3.09
CA LEU A 105 -0.48 -5.21 -2.56
C LEU A 105 -0.55 -5.21 -1.03
N ASP A 106 -0.21 -6.35 -0.44
CA ASP A 106 -0.10 -6.52 1.00
C ASP A 106 1.40 -6.50 1.38
N PHE A 107 1.82 -5.45 2.08
CA PHE A 107 3.16 -5.32 2.67
C PHE A 107 3.06 -5.57 4.17
N ASP A 108 3.82 -6.53 4.69
CA ASP A 108 3.89 -6.76 6.13
C ASP A 108 4.61 -5.61 6.85
N GLN A 109 5.76 -5.22 6.29
CA GLN A 109 6.58 -4.14 6.83
C GLN A 109 7.33 -3.42 5.72
N ILE A 110 7.38 -2.09 5.86
CA ILE A 110 8.26 -1.23 5.08
C ILE A 110 8.88 -0.19 6.02
N ALA A 111 10.17 0.07 5.86
CA ALA A 111 10.86 0.96 6.78
C ALA A 111 12.09 1.65 6.15
N PRO A 112 12.47 2.83 6.68
CA PRO A 112 11.65 3.66 7.58
C PRO A 112 10.59 4.51 6.86
N LEU A 113 10.80 4.86 5.59
CA LEU A 113 9.85 5.66 4.82
C LEU A 113 9.90 5.22 3.36
N ALA A 114 8.75 5.09 2.71
CA ALA A 114 8.71 4.64 1.32
C ALA A 114 7.60 5.26 0.47
N LYS A 115 7.76 5.11 -0.85
CA LYS A 115 6.73 5.33 -1.86
C LYS A 115 6.67 4.12 -2.78
N VAL A 116 5.46 3.75 -3.20
CA VAL A 116 5.21 2.59 -4.06
C VAL A 116 4.67 3.04 -5.41
N PHE A 117 5.16 2.40 -6.47
CA PHE A 117 4.77 2.67 -7.84
C PHE A 117 4.43 1.35 -8.54
N VAL A 118 3.35 1.32 -9.30
CA VAL A 118 2.98 0.19 -10.18
C VAL A 118 2.92 0.72 -11.60
N ASN A 119 3.67 0.10 -12.51
CA ASN A 119 3.76 0.50 -13.91
C ASN A 119 4.10 2.00 -14.08
N GLY A 120 4.92 2.55 -13.19
CA GLY A 120 5.31 3.98 -13.16
C GLY A 120 4.32 4.92 -12.47
N THR A 121 3.11 4.45 -12.12
CA THR A 121 2.09 5.25 -11.42
C THR A 121 2.30 5.16 -9.91
N GLN A 122 2.45 6.31 -9.23
CA GLN A 122 2.55 6.35 -7.77
C GLN A 122 1.23 5.89 -7.15
N ILE A 123 1.29 4.89 -6.27
CA ILE A 123 0.15 4.48 -5.46
C ILE A 123 0.08 5.43 -4.26
N ALA A 124 -0.95 6.27 -4.25
CA ALA A 124 -1.12 7.30 -3.24
C ALA A 124 -2.07 6.83 -2.11
N THR A 125 -1.74 7.26 -0.90
CA THR A 125 -2.55 7.18 0.32
C THR A 125 -2.78 8.62 0.82
N ASP A 126 -3.52 8.78 1.92
CA ASP A 126 -3.82 10.08 2.54
C ASP A 126 -2.57 10.94 2.86
N THR A 127 -1.41 10.29 2.98
CA THR A 127 -0.10 10.90 3.29
C THR A 127 0.71 11.24 2.04
N ASN A 128 0.06 11.64 0.94
CA ASN A 128 0.73 11.88 -0.36
C ASN A 128 1.53 10.65 -0.86
N GLY A 129 1.04 9.45 -0.50
CA GLY A 129 1.65 8.15 -0.85
C GLY A 129 2.87 7.74 -0.03
N TYR A 130 3.17 8.43 1.08
CA TYR A 130 4.23 7.99 1.98
C TYR A 130 3.76 6.85 2.89
N LEU A 131 4.50 5.75 2.88
CA LEU A 131 4.35 4.63 3.81
C LEU A 131 5.41 4.76 4.91
N MET A 132 4.99 4.74 6.17
CA MET A 132 5.79 5.02 7.36
C MET A 132 6.18 3.72 8.11
N THR A 133 7.07 3.88 9.08
CA THR A 133 7.88 2.78 9.66
C THR A 133 7.06 1.60 10.19
N ARG A 134 7.38 0.40 9.67
CA ARG A 134 7.05 -0.92 10.26
C ARG A 134 5.55 -1.18 10.50
N LEU A 135 4.70 -0.55 9.70
CA LEU A 135 3.28 -0.87 9.69
C LEU A 135 2.96 -1.77 8.49
N PRO A 136 1.96 -2.67 8.64
CA PRO A 136 1.41 -3.35 7.49
C PRO A 136 0.66 -2.34 6.62
N TYR A 137 0.83 -2.47 5.31
CA TYR A 137 0.13 -1.66 4.32
C TYR A 137 -0.61 -2.55 3.35
N LYS A 138 -1.88 -2.24 3.15
CA LYS A 138 -2.68 -2.80 2.08
C LYS A 138 -2.99 -1.71 1.08
N LEU A 139 -2.42 -1.81 -0.11
CA LEU A 139 -2.51 -0.78 -1.14
C LEU A 139 -3.38 -1.29 -2.29
N ASP A 140 -4.46 -0.58 -2.59
CA ASP A 140 -5.23 -0.83 -3.80
C ASP A 140 -4.43 -0.38 -5.02
N ILE A 141 -4.17 -1.31 -5.94
CA ILE A 141 -3.45 -1.06 -7.19
C ILE A 141 -4.33 -1.30 -8.42
N THR A 142 -5.63 -1.51 -8.24
CA THR A 142 -6.59 -1.91 -9.28
C THR A 142 -6.54 -0.97 -10.50
N SER A 143 -6.39 0.33 -10.28
CA SER A 143 -6.34 1.34 -11.36
C SER A 143 -4.99 1.42 -12.08
N ALA A 144 -3.91 0.92 -11.49
CA ALA A 144 -2.56 1.01 -12.04
C ALA A 144 -2.07 -0.33 -12.61
N ALA A 145 -2.71 -1.44 -12.23
CA ALA A 145 -2.30 -2.79 -12.56
C ALA A 145 -3.02 -3.34 -13.81
N ASN A 146 -2.30 -4.14 -14.58
CA ASN A 146 -2.80 -4.79 -15.79
C ASN A 146 -3.03 -6.28 -15.50
N ALA A 147 -4.30 -6.69 -15.33
CA ALA A 147 -4.65 -8.09 -15.21
C ALA A 147 -4.38 -8.85 -16.53
N GLY A 148 -3.94 -10.10 -16.41
CA GLY A 148 -3.54 -10.94 -17.56
C GLY A 148 -2.18 -10.59 -18.17
N ALA A 149 -1.42 -9.67 -17.58
CA ALA A 149 -0.16 -9.18 -18.11
C ALA A 149 0.95 -9.09 -17.05
N SER A 150 2.18 -8.86 -17.53
CA SER A 150 3.30 -8.49 -16.66
C SER A 150 3.15 -7.04 -16.19
N ASN A 151 3.48 -6.83 -14.93
CA ASN A 151 3.47 -5.54 -14.24
C ASN A 151 4.83 -5.30 -13.60
N THR A 152 5.18 -4.04 -13.39
CA THR A 152 6.40 -3.67 -12.67
C THR A 152 6.03 -2.95 -11.38
N LEU A 153 6.52 -3.49 -10.26
CA LEU A 153 6.47 -2.86 -8.95
C LEU A 153 7.81 -2.17 -8.68
N GLU A 154 7.76 -0.90 -8.33
CA GLU A 154 8.90 -0.12 -7.85
C GLU A 154 8.62 0.42 -6.45
N VAL A 155 9.53 0.13 -5.52
CA VAL A 155 9.44 0.59 -4.13
C VAL A 155 10.66 1.44 -3.83
N ARG A 156 10.41 2.71 -3.54
CA ARG A 156 11.41 3.72 -3.23
C ARG A 156 11.48 3.88 -1.74
N VAL A 157 12.60 3.58 -1.12
CA VAL A 157 12.74 3.56 0.34
C VAL A 157 13.86 4.49 0.77
N TRP A 158 13.57 5.41 1.68
CA TRP A 158 14.57 6.25 2.34
C TRP A 158 15.04 5.55 3.60
N GLY A 159 16.35 5.40 3.78
CA GLY A 159 16.97 4.77 4.95
C GLY A 159 17.08 5.70 6.15
N LEU A 160 17.43 5.16 7.32
CA LEU A 160 17.59 5.97 8.54
C LEU A 160 18.63 7.09 8.40
N GLN A 161 19.62 6.90 7.51
CA GLN A 161 20.68 7.87 7.26
C GLN A 161 20.18 9.14 6.55
N SER A 162 19.03 9.09 5.87
CA SER A 162 18.46 10.28 5.22
C SER A 162 17.85 11.28 6.22
N PHE A 163 17.61 10.87 7.48
CA PHE A 163 17.02 11.73 8.49
C PHE A 163 18.08 12.55 9.25
N PRO A 164 17.78 13.82 9.57
CA PRO A 164 18.76 14.77 10.13
C PRO A 164 19.36 14.31 11.47
N PHE A 165 18.58 13.63 12.32
CA PHE A 165 18.99 13.21 13.67
C PHE A 165 20.20 12.24 13.71
N ARG A 166 20.59 11.63 12.58
CA ARG A 166 21.75 10.71 12.51
C ARG A 166 23.03 11.37 11.97
N ARG A 167 22.96 12.52 11.30
CA ARG A 167 24.14 13.21 10.75
C ARG A 167 25.07 13.74 11.85
N ASP A 168 24.52 14.11 13.00
CA ASP A 168 25.30 14.73 14.08
C ASP A 168 26.11 13.72 14.90
N ARG A 169 25.69 12.45 14.96
CA ARG A 169 26.40 11.40 15.72
C ARG A 169 27.72 10.97 15.07
N ILE A 170 27.87 11.17 13.76
CA ILE A 170 29.09 10.82 13.02
C ILE A 170 30.18 11.86 13.25
N ARG A 171 29.83 13.16 13.35
CA ARG A 171 30.80 14.24 13.61
C ARG A 171 31.49 14.08 14.97
N HIS A 172 30.79 13.59 15.98
CA HIS A 172 31.37 13.41 17.32
C HIS A 172 32.24 12.16 17.47
N ARG A 173 32.08 11.12 16.62
CA ARG A 173 32.90 9.89 16.74
C ARG A 173 34.29 10.04 16.11
N GLN A 174 34.46 10.92 15.13
CA GLN A 174 35.75 11.17 14.47
C GLN A 174 36.64 12.20 15.18
N ALA A 175 36.10 12.95 16.15
CA ALA A 175 36.85 13.96 16.89
C ALA A 175 37.61 13.41 18.13
N ASP A 176 37.32 12.18 18.58
CA ASP A 176 37.79 11.62 19.86
C ASP A 176 38.81 10.47 19.73
N VAL A 177 39.57 10.40 18.62
CA VAL A 177 40.71 9.47 18.54
C VAL A 177 41.99 10.23 18.93
N PRO A 178 42.46 10.16 20.20
CA PRO A 178 43.73 10.75 20.56
C PRO A 178 44.85 10.01 19.83
N HIS A 179 45.64 10.74 19.04
CA HIS A 179 46.90 10.25 18.51
C HIS A 179 47.84 9.94 19.68
N ARG A 180 48.04 8.65 19.99
CA ARG A 180 49.17 8.21 20.82
C ARG A 180 50.45 8.41 20.01
N THR A 181 51.17 9.49 20.26
CA THR A 181 52.58 9.61 19.91
C THR A 181 53.40 8.86 20.96
N GLY A 182 54.14 7.84 20.50
CA GLY A 182 55.25 7.25 21.24
C GLY A 182 56.53 8.04 21.02
#